data_AF-A0A6L9W6W0-F1
#
_entry.id   AF-A0A6L9W6W0-F1
#
_cell.length_a   1.000
_cell.length_b   1.000
_cell.length_c   1.000
_cell.angle_alpha   90.00
_cell.angle_beta   90.00
_cell.angle_gamma   90.00
#
_symmetry.space_group_name_H-M   'P 1'
#
loop_
_entity.id
_entity.type
_entity.pdbx_description
1 polymer ?
#
loop_
_entity_poly.entity_id
_entity_poly.type
_entity_poly.pdbx_seq_one_letter_code
_entity_poly.pdbx_strand_id
1 'polypeptide(L)'
;MTATDDDRQTRLRALYALLSAADPSPSGQASEEEWTRWMDRTGADGELAGLVHSASHGARFDAAELAPHREASARLGSRLDPDAVAEAYRLLAAG
;
A
#
# COMPACT_ATOMS: atom_id res chain seq x y z
N MET A 1 -9.34 17.84 17.63
CA MET A 1 -8.97 16.59 16.96
C MET A 1 -9.05 15.49 17.98
N THR A 2 -10.10 14.69 17.88
CA THR A 2 -10.48 13.63 18.80
C THR A 2 -9.61 12.41 18.52
N ALA A 3 -9.18 11.67 19.54
CA ALA A 3 -8.23 10.54 19.49
C ALA A 3 -8.31 9.61 18.26
N THR A 4 -9.49 9.44 17.67
CA THR A 4 -9.73 8.69 16.43
C THR A 4 -8.95 9.18 15.20
N ASP A 5 -8.77 10.50 15.03
CA ASP A 5 -8.00 11.06 13.91
C ASP A 5 -6.50 10.82 14.10
N ASP A 6 -6.01 10.97 15.33
CA ASP A 6 -4.61 10.68 15.68
C ASP A 6 -4.31 9.18 15.53
N ASP A 7 -5.24 8.31 15.91
CA ASP A 7 -5.14 6.86 15.70
C ASP A 7 -5.12 6.51 14.21
N ARG A 8 -5.99 7.12 13.41
CA ARG A 8 -6.01 6.94 11.95
C ARG A 8 -4.69 7.36 11.31
N GLN A 9 -4.20 8.55 11.62
CA GLN A 9 -2.96 9.07 11.07
C GLN A 9 -1.76 8.20 11.48
N THR A 10 -1.75 7.74 12.73
CA THR A 10 -0.72 6.82 13.24
C THR A 10 -0.71 5.50 12.47
N ARG A 11 -1.89 4.91 12.22
CA ARG A 11 -2.01 3.67 11.43
C ARG A 11 -1.58 3.86 9.98
N LEU A 12 -1.99 4.95 9.32
CA LEU A 12 -1.56 5.26 7.97
C LEU A 12 -0.03 5.40 7.90
N ARG A 13 0.59 6.10 8.86
CA ARG A 13 2.05 6.22 8.92
C ARG A 13 2.76 4.87 9.13
N ALA A 14 2.19 3.98 9.95
CA ALA A 14 2.73 2.64 10.15
C ALA A 14 2.68 1.79 8.88
N LEU A 15 1.54 1.79 8.17
CA LEU A 15 1.38 1.08 6.89
C LEU A 15 2.32 1.63 5.81
N TYR A 16 2.45 2.96 5.72
CA TYR A 16 3.40 3.61 4.82
C TYR A 16 4.84 3.17 5.11
N ALA A 17 5.24 3.12 6.38
CA ALA A 17 6.58 2.71 6.77
C ALA A 17 6.91 1.26 6.37
N LEU A 18 5.92 0.36 6.48
CA LEU A 18 6.08 -1.03 6.06
C LEU A 18 6.25 -1.17 4.54
N LEU A 19 5.38 -0.53 3.77
CA LEU A 19 5.44 -0.57 2.30
C LEU A 19 6.69 0.09 1.75
N SER A 20 7.13 1.18 2.38
CA SER A 20 8.32 1.95 1.98
C SER A 20 9.65 1.35 2.48
N ALA A 21 9.59 0.30 3.30
CA ALA A 21 10.80 -0.39 3.74
C ALA A 21 11.57 -0.94 2.54
N ALA A 22 12.89 -1.08 2.64
CA ALA A 22 13.64 -1.76 1.59
C ALA A 22 13.10 -3.18 1.39
N ASP A 23 12.95 -3.59 0.14
CA ASP A 23 12.55 -4.94 -0.24
C ASP A 23 13.70 -5.60 -1.01
N PRO A 24 14.30 -6.67 -0.49
CA PRO A 24 15.41 -7.32 -1.17
C PRO A 24 14.95 -7.82 -2.54
N SER A 25 15.74 -7.50 -3.56
CA SER A 25 15.49 -8.03 -4.90
C SER A 25 15.73 -9.54 -4.93
N PRO A 26 15.11 -10.27 -5.88
CA PRO A 26 15.45 -11.66 -6.14
C PRO A 26 16.95 -11.82 -6.41
N SER A 27 17.45 -13.04 -6.25
CA SER A 27 18.84 -13.34 -6.54
C SER A 27 19.15 -13.14 -8.03
N GLY A 28 20.42 -12.90 -8.39
CA GLY A 28 20.85 -12.84 -9.80
C GLY A 28 20.70 -14.16 -10.57
N GLN A 29 20.30 -15.25 -9.89
CA GLN A 29 20.00 -16.57 -10.48
C GLN A 29 18.50 -16.85 -10.57
N ALA A 30 17.65 -15.92 -10.10
CA ALA A 30 16.20 -16.05 -10.19
C ALA A 30 15.74 -16.02 -11.66
N SER A 31 14.61 -16.67 -11.92
CA SER A 31 14.00 -16.68 -13.25
C SER A 31 13.51 -15.28 -13.65
N GLU A 32 13.42 -15.02 -14.96
CA GLU A 32 12.81 -13.77 -15.47
C GLU A 32 11.38 -13.58 -14.95
N GLU A 33 10.61 -14.67 -14.85
CA GLU A 33 9.25 -14.64 -14.31
C GLU A 33 9.21 -14.19 -12.85
N GLU A 34 10.16 -14.65 -12.04
CA GLU A 34 10.29 -14.24 -10.63
C GLU A 34 10.67 -12.75 -10.53
N TRP A 35 11.59 -12.30 -11.38
CA TRP A 35 11.95 -10.88 -11.48
C TRP A 35 10.76 -10.01 -11.89
N THR A 36 9.99 -10.42 -12.91
CA THR A 36 8.78 -9.70 -13.34
C THR A 36 7.76 -9.62 -12.22
N ARG A 37 7.46 -10.73 -11.54
CA ARG A 37 6.53 -10.74 -10.40
C ARG A 37 6.99 -9.83 -9.26
N TRP A 38 8.29 -9.82 -8.96
CA TRP A 38 8.85 -8.93 -7.94
C TRP A 38 8.74 -7.46 -8.35
N MET A 39 9.06 -7.10 -9.60
CA MET A 39 8.93 -5.73 -10.11
C MET A 39 7.48 -5.26 -10.10
N ASP A 40 6.55 -6.10 -10.56
CA ASP A 40 5.12 -5.77 -10.60
C ASP A 40 4.56 -5.53 -9.19
N ARG A 41 4.87 -6.41 -8.23
CA ARG A 41 4.46 -6.24 -6.83
C ARG A 41 5.07 -4.99 -6.21
N THR A 42 6.38 -4.77 -6.35
CA THR A 42 7.06 -3.59 -5.77
C THR A 42 6.53 -2.28 -6.37
N GLY A 43 6.18 -2.27 -7.66
CA GLY A 43 5.45 -1.17 -8.29
C GLY A 43 4.10 -0.91 -7.62
N ALA A 44 3.28 -1.95 -7.44
CA ALA A 44 1.98 -1.84 -6.78
C ALA A 44 2.10 -1.39 -5.30
N ASP A 45 3.08 -1.91 -4.57
CA ASP A 45 3.38 -1.48 -3.20
C ASP A 45 3.80 -0.01 -3.14
N GLY A 46 4.57 0.46 -4.12
CA GLY A 46 5.00 1.86 -4.24
C GLY A 46 3.82 2.81 -4.49
N GLU A 47 2.90 2.44 -5.38
CA GLU A 47 1.67 3.21 -5.60
C GLU A 47 0.82 3.31 -4.32
N LEU A 48 0.61 2.17 -3.65
CA LEU A 48 -0.14 2.13 -2.39
C LEU A 48 0.56 2.96 -1.30
N ALA A 49 1.89 2.90 -1.20
CA ALA A 49 2.66 3.72 -0.27
C ALA A 49 2.43 5.22 -0.53
N GLY A 50 2.39 5.65 -1.80
CA GLY A 50 2.12 7.03 -2.19
C GLY A 50 0.73 7.52 -1.76
N LEU A 51 -0.30 6.67 -1.92
CA LEU A 51 -1.67 6.98 -1.47
C LEU A 51 -1.73 7.12 0.06
N VAL A 52 -1.16 6.16 0.79
CA VAL A 52 -1.11 6.16 2.25
C VAL A 52 -0.33 7.36 2.79
N HIS A 53 0.79 7.71 2.15
CA HIS A 53 1.56 8.91 2.47
C HIS A 53 0.70 10.17 2.31
N SER A 54 0.02 10.31 1.17
CA SER A 54 -0.83 11.48 0.89
C SER A 54 -1.99 11.59 1.89
N ALA A 55 -2.66 10.48 2.19
CA ALA A 55 -3.74 10.45 3.18
C ALA A 55 -3.26 10.80 4.60
N SER A 56 -2.03 10.40 4.97
CA SER A 56 -1.44 10.79 6.25
C SER A 56 -1.19 12.29 6.37
N HIS A 57 -1.21 13.02 5.24
CA HIS A 57 -1.13 14.49 5.16
C HIS A 57 -2.48 15.15 4.83
N GLY A 58 -3.59 14.41 4.91
CA GLY A 58 -4.94 14.94 4.80
C GLY A 58 -5.59 14.81 3.41
N ALA A 59 -4.94 14.14 2.46
CA ALA A 59 -5.62 13.78 1.21
C ALA A 59 -6.81 12.86 1.48
N ARG A 60 -7.84 12.99 0.66
CA ARG A 60 -9.07 12.19 0.73
C ARG A 60 -9.27 11.50 -0.60
N PHE A 61 -9.73 10.27 -0.53
CA PHE A 61 -9.97 9.44 -1.70
C PHE A 61 -11.34 8.81 -1.56
N ASP A 62 -12.09 8.76 -2.65
CA ASP A 62 -13.31 7.98 -2.70
C ASP A 62 -13.04 6.52 -3.14
N ALA A 63 -14.08 5.70 -3.08
CA ALA A 63 -13.96 4.29 -3.45
C ALA A 63 -13.65 4.07 -4.95
N ALA A 64 -14.05 4.98 -5.82
CA ALA A 64 -13.81 4.88 -7.26
C ALA A 64 -12.35 5.20 -7.60
N GLU A 65 -11.77 6.20 -6.93
CA GLU A 65 -10.34 6.54 -7.02
C GLU A 65 -9.45 5.38 -6.53
N LEU A 66 -9.89 4.67 -5.51
CA LEU A 66 -9.13 3.55 -4.93
C LEU A 66 -9.29 2.22 -5.68
N ALA A 67 -10.35 2.06 -6.48
CA ALA A 67 -10.67 0.77 -7.11
C ALA A 67 -9.55 0.21 -8.01
N PRO A 68 -8.92 1.00 -8.90
CA PRO A 68 -7.84 0.50 -9.75
C PRO A 68 -6.63 0.02 -8.96
N HIS A 69 -6.26 0.74 -7.90
CA HIS A 69 -5.14 0.36 -7.04
C HIS A 69 -5.45 -0.89 -6.23
N ARG A 70 -6.69 -1.03 -5.74
CA ARG A 70 -7.14 -2.23 -5.04
C ARG A 70 -7.09 -3.47 -5.92
N GLU A 71 -7.50 -3.34 -7.18
CA GLU A 71 -7.39 -4.41 -8.16
C GLU A 71 -5.93 -4.76 -8.44
N ALA A 72 -5.08 -3.75 -8.64
CA ALA A 72 -3.65 -3.95 -8.85
C ALA A 72 -2.99 -4.68 -7.67
N SER A 73 -3.19 -4.23 -6.42
CA SER A 73 -2.66 -4.90 -5.23
C SER A 73 -3.21 -6.31 -5.03
N ALA A 74 -4.48 -6.57 -5.36
CA ALA A 74 -5.05 -7.92 -5.27
C ALA A 74 -4.46 -8.87 -6.32
N ARG A 75 -4.23 -8.38 -7.54
CA ARG A 75 -3.71 -9.18 -8.66
C ARG A 75 -2.21 -9.43 -8.56
N LEU A 76 -1.45 -8.40 -8.20
CA LEU A 76 0.02 -8.43 -8.18
C LEU A 76 0.57 -8.84 -6.81
N GLY A 77 -0.27 -8.77 -5.78
CA GLY A 77 0.13 -8.93 -4.40
C GLY A 77 0.65 -7.62 -3.80
N SER A 78 0.78 -7.62 -2.47
CA SER A 78 1.43 -6.57 -1.70
C SER A 78 2.36 -7.22 -0.66
N ARG A 79 3.33 -6.46 -0.14
CA ARG A 79 4.09 -6.87 1.07
C ARG A 79 3.26 -6.90 2.34
N LEU A 80 2.15 -6.16 2.36
CA LEU A 80 1.18 -6.24 3.42
C LEU A 80 0.38 -7.53 3.28
N ASP A 81 0.01 -8.14 4.41
CA ASP A 81 -0.97 -9.22 4.40
C ASP A 81 -2.35 -8.71 3.94
N PRO A 82 -3.24 -9.61 3.48
CA PRO A 82 -4.54 -9.20 2.92
C PRO A 82 -5.41 -8.36 3.87
N ASP A 83 -5.32 -8.59 5.18
CA ASP A 83 -6.11 -7.85 6.17
C ASP A 83 -5.57 -6.42 6.34
N ALA A 84 -4.24 -6.27 6.37
CA ALA A 84 -3.57 -4.97 6.40
C ALA A 84 -3.81 -4.17 5.11
N VAL A 85 -3.87 -4.82 3.94
CA VAL A 85 -4.26 -4.19 2.66
C VAL A 85 -5.71 -3.71 2.72
N ALA A 86 -6.63 -4.56 3.18
CA ALA A 86 -8.04 -4.19 3.32
C ALA A 86 -8.23 -3.01 4.30
N GLU A 87 -7.50 -3.01 5.42
CA GLU A 87 -7.46 -1.92 6.38
C GLU A 87 -6.90 -0.63 5.76
N ALA A 88 -5.84 -0.70 4.95
CA ALA A 88 -5.29 0.46 4.25
C ALA A 88 -6.36 1.13 3.39
N TYR A 89 -7.06 0.37 2.52
CA TYR A 89 -8.12 0.92 1.67
C TYR A 89 -9.29 1.47 2.48
N ARG A 90 -9.65 0.83 3.60
CA ARG A 90 -10.69 1.35 4.50
C ARG A 90 -10.30 2.70 5.10
N LEU A 91 -9.05 2.86 5.54
CA LEU A 91 -8.54 4.12 6.12
C LEU A 91 -8.38 5.24 5.08
N LEU A 92 -8.05 4.88 3.83
CA LEU A 92 -7.98 5.81 2.70
C LEU A 92 -9.37 6.35 2.33
N ALA A 93 -10.38 5.48 2.32
CA ALA A 93 -11.77 5.82 1.98
C ALA A 93 -12.52 6.59 3.09
N ALA A 94 -12.02 6.58 4.34
CA ALA A 94 -12.66 7.24 5.48
C ALA A 94 -12.45 8.77 5.54
N GLY A 95 -12.38 9.44 4.39
CA GLY A 95 -12.08 10.87 4.21
C GLY A 95 -13.26 11.81 4.41
#